data_AF-A0A1B6DTH1-F1
#
_entry.id   AF-A0A1B6DTH1-F1
#
_cell.length_a   1.000
_cell.length_b   1.000
_cell.length_c   1.000
_cell.angle_alpha   90.00
_cell.angle_beta   90.00
_cell.angle_gamma   90.00
#
_symmetry.space_group_name_H-M   'P 1'
#
loop_
_entity.id
_entity.type
_entity.pdbx_description
1 polymer ?
#
loop_
_entity_poly.entity_id
_entity_poly.type
_entity_poly.pdbx_seq_one_letter_code
_entity_poly.pdbx_strand_id
1 'polypeptide(L)'
;NAKYFVSPPKFLQEERKRYIDPSTKRLYYSISKYSSSYHVKELLCKKPVVLERYWLDHATFLIAKNYEFSSTLPPPESTIYNWPTDLLKPDVVFFINGSRTMSHVGFEFNNFTERLSEVVRLMKDIKLVEINPNRNSATVIQEIINYIEDRTNSDFKTYFNNNQTNNN
;
A
#
# COMPACT_ATOMS: atom_id res chain seq x y z
N ASN A 1 -11.23 6.33 16.78
CA ASN A 1 -11.28 4.86 16.57
C ASN A 1 -11.24 4.51 15.10
N ALA A 2 -10.07 4.09 14.59
CA ALA A 2 -9.93 3.56 13.23
C ALA A 2 -10.40 2.10 13.14
N LYS A 3 -10.75 1.63 11.93
CA LYS A 3 -11.07 0.22 11.66
C LYS A 3 -9.95 -0.43 10.87
N TYR A 4 -9.40 -1.52 11.39
CA TYR A 4 -8.49 -2.38 10.62
C TYR A 4 -9.29 -3.31 9.69
N PHE A 5 -8.81 -3.44 8.46
CA PHE A 5 -9.39 -4.29 7.43
C PHE A 5 -8.29 -5.00 6.63
N VAL A 6 -8.54 -6.25 6.25
CA VAL A 6 -7.59 -7.09 5.51
C VAL A 6 -8.12 -7.34 4.11
N SER A 7 -7.24 -7.26 3.11
CA SER A 7 -7.54 -7.69 1.75
C SER A 7 -6.76 -8.98 1.43
N PRO A 8 -7.43 -10.08 1.02
CA PRO A 8 -8.87 -10.21 0.73
C PRO A 8 -9.75 -10.23 2.01
N PRO A 9 -11.04 -9.82 1.91
CA PRO A 9 -12.00 -9.95 3.01
C PRO A 9 -12.12 -11.39 3.50
N LYS A 10 -12.44 -11.58 4.80
CA LYS A 10 -12.49 -12.92 5.43
C LYS A 10 -13.31 -13.95 4.65
N PHE A 11 -14.46 -13.56 4.10
CA PHE A 11 -15.32 -14.47 3.34
C PHE A 11 -14.72 -14.94 2.01
N LEU A 12 -13.75 -14.21 1.44
CA LEU A 12 -13.00 -14.62 0.24
C LEU A 12 -11.73 -15.40 0.59
N GLN A 13 -11.19 -15.28 1.81
CA GLN A 13 -9.94 -15.93 2.20
C GLN A 13 -10.01 -17.46 2.05
N GLU A 14 -11.13 -18.07 2.42
CA GLU A 14 -11.35 -19.52 2.30
C GLU A 14 -11.38 -19.98 0.84
N GLU A 15 -11.88 -19.13 -0.06
CA GLU A 15 -12.03 -19.43 -1.48
C GLU A 15 -10.70 -19.38 -2.23
N ARG A 16 -9.66 -18.77 -1.65
CA ARG A 16 -8.33 -18.65 -2.25
C ARG A 16 -7.77 -19.99 -2.77
N LYS A 17 -8.00 -21.08 -2.03
CA LYS A 17 -7.44 -22.40 -2.35
C LYS A 17 -8.08 -23.04 -3.59
N ARG A 18 -9.26 -22.58 -4.01
CA ARG A 18 -9.98 -23.11 -5.18
C ARG A 18 -9.40 -22.62 -6.51
N TYR A 19 -8.71 -21.47 -6.51
CA TYR A 19 -8.15 -20.85 -7.70
C TYR A 19 -6.67 -21.19 -7.83
N ILE A 20 -6.39 -22.28 -8.55
CA ILE A 20 -5.04 -22.85 -8.70
C ILE A 20 -4.34 -22.27 -9.93
N ASP A 21 -5.05 -22.15 -11.05
CA ASP A 21 -4.44 -21.67 -12.29
C ASP A 21 -4.07 -20.18 -12.20
N PRO A 22 -2.98 -19.75 -12.86
CA PRO A 22 -2.51 -18.36 -12.76
C PRO A 22 -3.54 -17.32 -13.19
N SER A 23 -4.36 -17.60 -14.20
CA SER A 23 -5.39 -16.69 -14.71
C SER A 23 -6.51 -16.45 -13.70
N THR A 24 -7.10 -17.52 -13.15
CA THR A 24 -8.17 -17.40 -12.16
C THR A 24 -7.64 -16.87 -10.84
N LYS A 25 -6.39 -17.19 -10.47
CA LYS A 25 -5.75 -16.63 -9.28
C LYS A 25 -5.56 -15.11 -9.41
N ARG A 26 -5.16 -14.62 -10.58
CA ARG A 26 -5.09 -13.17 -10.87
C ARG A 26 -6.48 -12.54 -10.77
N LEU A 27 -7.50 -13.15 -11.37
CA LEU A 27 -8.88 -12.67 -11.32
C LEU A 27 -9.41 -12.62 -9.87
N TYR A 28 -9.17 -13.67 -9.08
CA TYR A 28 -9.52 -13.75 -7.67
C TYR A 28 -8.91 -12.58 -6.88
N TYR A 29 -7.62 -12.30 -7.07
CA TYR A 29 -6.98 -11.18 -6.38
C TYR A 29 -7.53 -9.83 -6.84
N SER A 30 -7.79 -9.65 -8.14
CA SER A 30 -8.43 -8.42 -8.65
C SER A 30 -9.80 -8.20 -8.03
N ILE A 31 -10.70 -9.19 -8.07
CA ILE A 31 -12.03 -9.12 -7.44
C ILE A 31 -11.93 -8.83 -5.95
N SER A 32 -10.96 -9.45 -5.27
CA SER A 32 -10.73 -9.21 -3.86
C SER A 32 -10.38 -7.75 -3.56
N LYS A 33 -9.63 -7.07 -4.43
CA LYS A 33 -9.31 -5.64 -4.24
C LYS A 33 -10.54 -4.77 -4.43
N TYR A 34 -11.35 -5.01 -5.47
CA TYR A 34 -12.61 -4.27 -5.68
C TYR A 34 -13.61 -4.51 -4.56
N SER A 35 -13.72 -5.74 -4.06
CA SER A 35 -14.56 -6.08 -2.92
C SER A 35 -14.11 -5.34 -1.66
N SER A 36 -12.81 -5.36 -1.34
CA SER A 36 -12.26 -4.57 -0.22
C SER A 36 -12.53 -3.07 -0.39
N SER A 37 -12.29 -2.53 -1.58
CA SER A 37 -12.54 -1.13 -1.94
C SER A 37 -13.98 -0.70 -1.63
N TYR A 38 -14.94 -1.51 -2.06
CA TYR A 38 -16.37 -1.27 -1.83
C TYR A 38 -16.70 -1.19 -0.33
N HIS A 39 -16.27 -2.19 0.46
CA HIS A 39 -16.52 -2.23 1.90
C HIS A 39 -15.84 -1.07 2.64
N VAL A 40 -14.62 -0.70 2.23
CA VAL A 40 -13.93 0.45 2.82
C VAL A 40 -14.66 1.74 2.51
N LYS A 41 -15.14 1.94 1.28
CA LYS A 41 -15.92 3.12 0.91
C LYS A 41 -17.17 3.30 1.79
N GLU A 42 -17.87 2.22 2.12
CA GLU A 42 -19.03 2.26 3.04
C GLU A 42 -18.63 2.63 4.48
N LEU A 43 -17.42 2.25 4.92
CA LEU A 43 -16.92 2.52 6.27
C LEU A 43 -16.31 3.92 6.42
N LEU A 44 -15.72 4.47 5.34
CA LEU A 44 -15.01 5.75 5.37
C LEU A 44 -15.87 6.93 5.83
N CYS A 45 -17.18 6.91 5.56
CA CYS A 45 -18.11 7.92 6.05
C CYS A 45 -18.24 7.96 7.58
N LYS A 46 -17.78 6.90 8.29
CA LYS A 46 -17.97 6.73 9.73
C LYS A 46 -16.66 6.77 10.51
N LYS A 47 -15.56 6.30 9.92
CA LYS A 47 -14.27 6.16 10.59
C LYS A 47 -13.13 5.98 9.59
N PRO A 48 -11.90 6.39 9.96
CA PRO A 48 -10.71 6.06 9.19
C PRO A 48 -10.49 4.53 9.14
N VAL A 49 -9.94 4.06 8.04
CA VAL A 49 -9.70 2.64 7.78
C VAL A 49 -8.21 2.41 7.52
N VAL A 50 -7.64 1.40 8.18
CA VAL A 50 -6.29 0.91 7.91
C VAL A 50 -6.42 -0.40 7.14
N LEU A 51 -5.92 -0.42 5.91
CA LEU A 51 -5.97 -1.57 5.01
C LEU A 51 -4.60 -2.27 4.93
N GLU A 52 -4.59 -3.58 5.11
CA GLU A 52 -3.43 -4.42 4.82
C GLU A 52 -3.51 -5.04 3.41
N ARG A 53 -2.37 -5.03 2.69
CA ARG A 53 -2.12 -5.74 1.41
C ARG A 53 -3.17 -5.44 0.34
N TYR A 54 -3.24 -4.19 -0.08
CA TYR A 54 -4.27 -3.71 -1.00
C TYR A 54 -3.90 -3.87 -2.50
N TRP A 55 -3.94 -2.83 -3.33
CA TRP A 55 -3.61 -2.99 -4.76
C TRP A 55 -2.10 -3.00 -5.00
N LEU A 56 -1.38 -2.11 -4.30
CA LEU A 56 0.03 -1.84 -4.55
C LEU A 56 0.93 -3.08 -4.38
N ASP A 57 0.69 -3.91 -3.35
CA ASP A 57 1.45 -5.14 -3.12
C ASP A 57 1.31 -6.14 -4.27
N HIS A 58 0.09 -6.30 -4.79
CA HIS A 58 -0.16 -7.24 -5.88
C HIS A 58 0.35 -6.70 -7.22
N ALA A 59 0.10 -5.42 -7.52
CA ALA A 59 0.58 -4.78 -8.75
C ALA A 59 2.11 -4.79 -8.81
N THR A 60 2.77 -4.42 -7.71
CA THR A 60 4.24 -4.46 -7.61
C THR A 60 4.77 -5.86 -7.84
N PHE A 61 4.19 -6.86 -7.16
CA PHE A 61 4.59 -8.26 -7.32
C PHE A 61 4.45 -8.73 -8.78
N LEU A 62 3.32 -8.42 -9.43
CA LEU A 62 3.08 -8.84 -10.81
C LEU A 62 4.05 -8.16 -11.79
N ILE A 63 4.33 -6.86 -11.63
CA ILE A 63 5.30 -6.16 -12.48
C ILE A 63 6.70 -6.74 -12.25
N ALA A 64 7.16 -6.85 -11.00
CA ALA A 64 8.46 -7.41 -10.70
C ALA A 64 8.61 -8.85 -11.22
N LYS A 65 7.56 -9.66 -11.13
CA LYS A 65 7.55 -11.04 -11.63
C LYS A 65 7.53 -11.12 -13.16
N ASN A 66 6.73 -10.29 -13.83
CA ASN A 66 6.64 -10.30 -15.30
C ASN A 66 7.96 -9.86 -15.95
N TYR A 67 8.75 -9.03 -15.27
CA TYR A 67 10.04 -8.54 -15.76
C TYR A 67 11.24 -9.22 -15.07
N GLU A 68 11.04 -10.28 -14.29
CA GLU A 68 12.10 -10.93 -13.50
C GLU A 68 13.35 -11.29 -14.32
N PHE A 69 13.15 -11.78 -15.54
CA PHE A 69 14.23 -12.15 -16.48
C PHE A 69 14.66 -11.02 -17.43
N SER A 70 14.03 -9.84 -17.33
CA SER A 70 14.43 -8.64 -18.07
C SER A 70 15.50 -7.89 -17.28
N SER A 71 16.52 -7.40 -18.00
CA SER A 71 17.57 -6.54 -17.43
C SER A 71 17.03 -5.19 -16.95
N THR A 72 15.88 -4.76 -17.47
CA THR A 72 15.27 -3.45 -17.14
C THR A 72 13.80 -3.60 -16.80
N LEU A 73 13.32 -2.76 -15.88
CA LEU A 73 11.91 -2.51 -15.66
C LEU A 73 11.35 -1.61 -16.78
N PRO A 74 10.03 -1.60 -16.99
CA PRO A 74 9.41 -0.66 -17.92
C PRO A 74 9.79 0.79 -17.61
N PRO A 75 9.83 1.66 -18.64
CA PRO A 75 10.14 3.06 -18.44
C PRO A 75 9.18 3.71 -17.43
N PRO A 76 9.63 4.68 -16.61
CA PRO A 76 8.79 5.37 -15.63
C PRO A 76 7.53 5.99 -16.23
N GLU A 77 7.54 6.33 -17.52
CA GLU A 77 6.38 6.89 -18.23
C GLU A 77 5.29 5.88 -18.61
N SER A 78 5.55 4.59 -18.40
CA SER A 78 4.58 3.54 -18.66
C SER A 78 3.35 3.69 -17.79
N THR A 79 2.17 3.50 -18.40
CA THR A 79 0.87 3.55 -17.70
C THR A 79 0.66 2.40 -16.72
N ILE A 80 1.51 1.37 -16.75
CA ILE A 80 1.43 0.22 -15.83
C ILE A 80 1.64 0.63 -14.36
N TYR A 81 2.27 1.78 -14.13
CA TYR A 81 2.54 2.32 -12.80
C TYR A 81 1.41 3.20 -12.27
N ASN A 82 0.39 3.47 -13.10
CA ASN A 82 -0.74 4.30 -12.71
C ASN A 82 -1.67 3.53 -11.78
N TRP A 83 -2.17 4.21 -10.76
CA TRP A 83 -3.26 3.69 -9.94
C TRP A 83 -4.52 3.50 -10.80
N PRO A 84 -5.29 2.40 -10.65
CA PRO A 84 -6.50 2.19 -11.43
C PRO A 84 -7.55 3.26 -11.13
N THR A 85 -8.13 3.86 -12.16
CA THR A 85 -9.06 5.01 -12.02
C THR A 85 -10.37 4.65 -11.32
N ASP A 86 -10.74 3.38 -11.34
CA ASP A 86 -11.97 2.82 -10.78
C ASP A 86 -11.80 2.20 -9.39
N LEU A 87 -10.57 2.14 -8.88
CA LEU A 87 -10.25 1.56 -7.58
C LEU A 87 -10.01 2.65 -6.53
N LEU A 88 -10.65 2.52 -5.35
CA LEU A 88 -10.49 3.49 -4.27
C LEU A 88 -9.02 3.67 -3.92
N LYS A 89 -8.52 4.90 -3.99
CA LYS A 89 -7.12 5.23 -3.71
C LYS A 89 -6.93 5.58 -2.23
N PRO A 90 -5.93 5.01 -1.54
CA PRO A 90 -5.59 5.41 -0.16
C PRO A 90 -5.02 6.82 -0.11
N ASP A 91 -5.31 7.56 0.97
CA ASP A 91 -4.71 8.88 1.24
C ASP A 91 -3.21 8.80 1.54
N VAL A 92 -2.77 7.67 2.09
CA VAL A 92 -1.36 7.35 2.37
C VAL A 92 -1.13 5.84 2.25
N VAL A 93 0.03 5.46 1.74
CA VAL A 93 0.51 4.08 1.73
C VAL A 93 1.83 4.00 2.47
N PHE A 94 1.89 3.14 3.51
CA PHE A 94 3.13 2.83 4.21
C PHE A 94 3.77 1.59 3.60
N PHE A 95 4.98 1.73 3.08
CA PHE A 95 5.77 0.64 2.53
C PHE A 95 6.91 0.28 3.49
N ILE A 96 6.81 -0.88 4.13
CA ILE A 96 7.84 -1.39 5.03
C ILE A 96 8.89 -2.12 4.19
N ASN A 97 10.04 -1.49 3.95
CA ASN A 97 11.03 -1.97 2.99
C ASN A 97 11.94 -3.08 3.55
N GLY A 98 11.57 -4.35 3.36
CA GLY A 98 12.39 -5.50 3.76
C GLY A 98 13.65 -5.77 2.92
N SER A 99 13.98 -4.98 1.89
CA SER A 99 15.19 -5.22 1.07
C SER A 99 16.48 -5.03 1.86
N ARG A 100 16.42 -4.22 2.92
CA ARG A 100 17.51 -4.04 3.88
C ARG A 100 17.11 -4.76 5.16
N THR A 101 17.24 -6.08 5.18
CA THR A 101 17.12 -6.83 6.44
C THR A 101 18.52 -7.12 6.96
N MET A 102 18.80 -6.69 8.19
CA MET A 102 20.05 -7.01 8.88
C MET A 102 19.93 -8.46 9.37
N SER A 103 20.64 -9.39 8.71
CA SER A 103 20.82 -10.74 9.24
C SER A 103 21.94 -10.71 10.29
N HIS A 104 22.03 -11.76 11.11
CA HIS A 104 23.12 -11.92 12.09
C HIS A 104 24.53 -12.01 11.44
N VAL A 105 24.60 -12.08 10.11
CA VAL A 105 25.83 -12.32 9.31
C VAL A 105 26.06 -11.20 8.26
N GLY A 106 25.19 -10.19 8.16
CA GLY A 106 25.30 -9.09 7.18
C GLY A 106 23.95 -8.64 6.61
N PHE A 107 23.95 -7.89 5.52
CA PHE A 107 22.73 -7.62 4.74
C PHE A 107 22.43 -8.80 3.83
N GLU A 108 21.27 -9.46 4.00
CA GLU A 108 20.78 -10.40 2.98
C GLU A 108 20.08 -9.62 1.86
N PHE A 109 20.78 -9.47 0.74
CA PHE A 109 20.21 -8.86 -0.46
C PHE A 109 19.41 -9.91 -1.22
N ASN A 110 18.09 -9.75 -1.23
CA ASN A 110 17.24 -10.48 -2.15
C ASN A 110 16.99 -9.58 -3.38
N ASN A 111 17.61 -9.91 -4.51
CA ASN A 111 17.46 -9.20 -5.79
C ASN A 111 15.99 -8.98 -6.16
N PHE A 112 15.10 -9.91 -5.79
CA PHE A 112 13.66 -9.76 -6.03
C PHE A 112 13.03 -8.71 -5.11
N THR A 113 13.44 -8.63 -3.85
CA THR A 113 12.93 -7.61 -2.90
C THR A 113 13.43 -6.21 -3.25
N GLU A 114 14.66 -6.10 -3.75
CA GLU A 114 15.16 -4.84 -4.33
C GLU A 114 14.32 -4.43 -5.54
N ARG A 115 14.06 -5.37 -6.45
CA ARG A 115 13.20 -5.12 -7.61
C ARG A 115 11.77 -4.72 -7.23
N LEU A 116 11.20 -5.33 -6.19
CA LEU A 116 9.91 -4.88 -5.65
C LEU A 116 9.99 -3.42 -5.17
N SER A 117 11.07 -3.06 -4.47
CA SER A 117 11.26 -1.69 -3.97
C SER A 117 11.41 -0.68 -5.10
N GLU A 118 12.14 -1.02 -6.17
CA GLU A 118 12.23 -0.20 -7.38
C GLU A 118 10.86 0.02 -8.02
N VAL A 119 10.08 -1.06 -8.19
CA VAL A 119 8.74 -0.98 -8.76
C VAL A 119 7.82 -0.11 -7.90
N VAL A 120 7.84 -0.26 -6.57
CA VAL A 120 7.04 0.57 -5.65
C VAL A 120 7.37 2.06 -5.83
N ARG A 121 8.64 2.41 -6.00
CA ARG A 121 9.08 3.81 -6.19
C ARG A 121 8.71 4.38 -7.56
N LEU A 122 8.46 3.54 -8.55
CA LEU A 122 7.97 3.96 -9.88
C LEU A 122 6.45 4.19 -9.90
N MET A 123 5.70 3.72 -8.89
CA MET A 123 4.24 3.83 -8.84
C MET A 123 3.81 5.29 -8.75
N LYS A 124 2.82 5.65 -9.57
CA LYS A 124 2.35 7.02 -9.76
C LYS A 124 1.11 7.33 -8.92
N ASP A 125 0.91 8.62 -8.67
CA ASP A 125 -0.28 9.19 -8.03
C ASP A 125 -0.60 8.68 -6.61
N ILE A 126 0.39 8.12 -5.91
CA ILE A 126 0.26 7.64 -4.52
C ILE A 126 1.10 8.49 -3.56
N LYS A 127 0.59 8.72 -2.35
CA LYS A 127 1.38 9.28 -1.25
C LYS A 127 2.10 8.14 -0.52
N LEU A 128 3.28 7.79 -1.01
CA LEU A 128 4.10 6.72 -0.45
C LEU A 128 4.98 7.21 0.70
N VAL A 129 4.93 6.50 1.83
CA VAL A 129 5.85 6.67 2.97
C VAL A 129 6.63 5.37 3.11
N GLU A 130 7.89 5.40 2.70
CA GLU A 130 8.81 4.25 2.82
C GLU A 130 9.44 4.22 4.21
N ILE A 131 9.28 3.11 4.92
CA ILE A 131 9.80 2.88 6.27
C ILE A 131 10.81 1.73 6.24
N ASN A 132 12.01 1.97 6.74
CA ASN A 132 13.04 0.94 6.78
C ASN A 132 12.92 0.08 8.05
N PRO A 133 12.73 -1.25 7.94
CA PRO A 133 12.56 -2.18 9.04
C PRO A 133 13.87 -2.53 9.77
N ASN A 134 14.94 -1.75 9.57
CA ASN A 134 16.20 -1.87 10.34
C ASN A 134 16.02 -1.61 11.85
N ARG A 135 14.79 -1.40 12.31
CA ARG A 135 14.43 -1.09 13.70
C ARG A 135 13.34 -2.07 14.15
N ASN A 136 13.32 -2.30 15.46
CA ASN A 136 12.27 -3.03 16.16
C ASN A 136 10.87 -2.64 15.63
N SER A 137 9.94 -3.61 15.55
CA SER A 137 8.55 -3.41 15.13
C SER A 137 7.86 -2.28 15.90
N ALA A 138 8.20 -2.09 17.18
CA ALA A 138 7.71 -0.97 17.98
C ALA A 138 8.08 0.39 17.39
N THR A 139 9.31 0.53 16.85
CA THR A 139 9.77 1.78 16.24
C THR A 139 9.08 2.05 14.91
N VAL A 140 8.86 1.01 14.10
CA VAL A 140 8.10 1.12 12.84
C VAL A 140 6.67 1.60 13.13
N ILE A 141 6.02 1.02 14.15
CA ILE A 141 4.67 1.43 14.56
C ILE A 141 4.68 2.89 15.02
N GLN A 142 5.65 3.29 15.83
CA GLN A 142 5.74 4.67 16.32
C GLN A 142 5.92 5.68 15.18
N GLU A 143 6.72 5.34 14.17
CA GLU A 143 6.94 6.20 12.99
C GLU A 143 5.65 6.39 12.19
N ILE A 144 4.87 5.31 12.00
CA ILE A 144 3.54 5.38 11.35
C ILE A 144 2.59 6.27 12.18
N ILE A 145 2.55 6.09 13.50
CA ILE A 145 1.67 6.86 14.39
C ILE A 145 2.04 8.35 14.31
N ASN A 146 3.32 8.70 14.49
CA ASN A 146 3.78 10.08 14.44
C ASN A 146 3.40 10.75 13.11
N TYR A 147 3.60 10.05 12.00
CA TYR A 147 3.21 10.56 10.68
C TYR A 147 1.71 10.86 10.58
N ILE A 148 0.87 9.95 11.10
CA ILE A 148 -0.60 10.14 11.10
C ILE A 148 -0.98 11.33 11.99
N GLU A 149 -0.39 11.45 13.18
CA GLU A 149 -0.66 12.52 14.13
C GLU A 149 -0.25 13.88 13.57
N ASP A 150 0.96 14.00 13.02
CA ASP A 150 1.46 15.23 12.40
C ASP A 150 0.52 15.70 11.29
N ARG A 151 0.03 14.76 10.48
CA ARG A 151 -0.87 15.09 9.37
C ARG A 151 -2.25 15.51 9.86
N THR A 152 -2.83 14.76 10.79
CA THR A 152 -4.15 15.07 11.36
C THR A 152 -4.14 16.44 12.05
N ASN A 153 -3.08 16.73 12.81
CA ASN A 153 -2.93 18.02 13.50
C ASN A 153 -2.72 19.19 12.52
N SER A 154 -1.98 18.97 11.43
CA SER A 154 -1.78 19.97 10.37
C SER A 154 -3.09 20.28 9.63
N ASP A 155 -3.86 19.26 9.27
CA ASP A 155 -5.13 19.43 8.55
C ASP A 155 -6.18 20.12 9.45
N PHE A 156 -6.22 19.79 10.75
CA PHE A 156 -7.07 20.49 11.74
C PHE A 156 -6.71 21.98 11.88
N LYS A 157 -5.42 22.30 12.04
CA LYS A 157 -4.95 23.70 12.14
C LYS A 157 -5.31 24.51 10.89
N THR A 158 -5.16 23.91 9.71
CA THR A 158 -5.50 24.55 8.42
C THR A 158 -7.00 24.83 8.33
N TYR A 159 -7.85 23.85 8.67
CA TYR A 159 -9.30 24.03 8.72
C TYR A 159 -9.71 25.12 9.72
N PHE A 160 -9.13 25.13 10.92
CA PHE A 160 -9.47 26.12 11.95
C PHE A 160 -9.11 27.54 11.52
N ASN A 161 -7.91 27.73 10.96
CA ASN A 161 -7.44 29.06 10.53
C ASN A 161 -8.27 29.61 9.36
N ASN A 162 -8.62 28.78 8.38
CA ASN A 162 -9.43 29.21 7.24
C ASN A 162 -10.86 29.62 7.65
N ASN A 163 -11.39 29.01 8.72
CA ASN A 163 -12.71 29.38 9.27
C ASN A 163 -12.66 30.61 10.19
N GLN A 164 -11.49 31.03 10.67
CA GLN A 164 -11.34 32.31 11.35
C GLN A 164 -11.18 33.48 10.37
N THR A 165 -10.53 33.27 9.22
CA THR A 165 -10.37 34.33 8.20
C THR A 165 -11.63 34.63 7.40
N ASN A 166 -12.57 33.67 7.29
CA ASN A 166 -13.83 33.86 6.56
C ASN A 166 -14.97 34.49 7.40
N ASN A 167 -14.71 34.83 8.66
CA ASN A 167 -15.66 35.46 9.58
C ASN A 167 -15.29 36.91 9.95
N ASN A 168 -14.36 37.52 9.20
CA ASN A 168 -14.01 38.94 9.25
C ASN A 168 -14.22 39.58 7.87
#